data_AF-A0A090N4I3-F1
#
_entry.id   AF-A0A090N4I3-F1
#
_cell.length_a   1.000
_cell.length_b   1.000
_cell.length_c   1.000
_cell.angle_alpha   90.00
_cell.angle_beta   90.00
_cell.angle_gamma   90.00
#
_symmetry.space_group_name_H-M   'P 1'
#
loop_
_entity.id
_entity.type
_entity.pdbx_description
1 polymer ?
#
loop_
_entity_poly.entity_id
_entity_poly.type
_entity_poly.pdbx_seq_one_letter_code
_entity_poly.pdbx_strand_id
1 'polypeptide(L)'
;MTTVASTPREVGRRCAWRRRVHVKRLLGTALEVVVVIACAIWATRGWRTDASAYDAATYDASNGVETSSGWTLRGAFDWMGASPPMPPPPMPPSPSPPPPPPSSPPPSPSPPPPPPKPRFEEKSSTTPFAPDGGSVEYGNVHRVACANNSALVGFEFQSSVEGEETKVRNAYACVEALFDQGATFGHATLANETEHGPSGSKSLERNALDTLSEHEVDCADRFVTSWNLKQWSKSISIEYACASGKPTPKPDACVTSESAKVELDASKVSSLAPAKVSCTKGSALTRFRFTGGAFEFTCCPTPALE
;
A
#
# COMPACT_ATOMS: atom_id res chain seq x y z
N MET A 1 -68.74 -51.07 -7.54
CA MET A 1 -68.37 -51.66 -8.85
C MET A 1 -66.96 -51.16 -9.14
N THR A 2 -65.84 -51.89 -9.14
CA THR A 2 -65.48 -53.31 -9.00
C THR A 2 -63.97 -53.28 -8.63
N THR A 3 -63.55 -53.54 -7.39
CA THR A 3 -62.92 -54.77 -6.83
C THR A 3 -61.61 -55.32 -7.47
N VAL A 4 -60.54 -55.38 -6.63
CA VAL A 4 -59.35 -56.31 -6.53
C VAL A 4 -58.35 -56.37 -7.72
N ALA A 5 -57.03 -56.69 -7.65
CA ALA A 5 -56.15 -57.41 -6.71
C ALA A 5 -54.65 -57.20 -7.09
N SER A 6 -53.74 -56.86 -6.17
CA SER A 6 -52.71 -57.70 -5.48
C SER A 6 -51.71 -58.54 -6.32
N THR A 7 -50.44 -58.08 -6.40
CA THR A 7 -49.10 -58.73 -6.13
C THR A 7 -48.75 -60.15 -6.70
N PRO A 8 -47.53 -60.71 -6.46
CA PRO A 8 -46.16 -60.37 -6.90
C PRO A 8 -45.40 -61.61 -7.50
N ARG A 9 -44.14 -61.48 -7.98
CA ARG A 9 -43.00 -62.42 -7.72
C ARG A 9 -41.75 -62.22 -8.59
N GLU A 10 -40.61 -62.35 -7.92
CA GLU A 10 -39.26 -62.59 -8.42
C GLU A 10 -39.17 -63.76 -9.42
N VAL A 11 -38.21 -63.72 -10.35
CA VAL A 11 -37.27 -64.84 -10.64
C VAL A 11 -36.03 -64.25 -11.33
N GLY A 12 -34.87 -64.37 -10.67
CA GLY A 12 -33.57 -64.10 -11.29
C GLY A 12 -33.18 -65.15 -12.34
N ARG A 13 -32.36 -64.76 -13.32
CA ARG A 13 -31.53 -65.71 -14.06
C ARG A 13 -30.24 -65.07 -14.55
N ARG A 14 -29.16 -65.78 -14.23
CA ARG A 14 -27.77 -65.54 -14.58
C ARG A 14 -27.55 -65.81 -16.06
N CYS A 15 -26.74 -64.98 -16.72
CA CYS A 15 -25.98 -65.40 -17.89
C CYS A 15 -24.52 -64.98 -17.71
N ALA A 16 -23.69 -65.97 -17.39
CA ALA A 16 -22.25 -65.91 -17.52
C ALA A 16 -21.88 -66.17 -18.98
N TRP A 17 -20.99 -65.35 -19.55
CA TRP A 17 -20.13 -65.75 -20.67
C TRP A 17 -18.71 -65.20 -20.47
N ARG A 18 -17.78 -66.01 -20.99
CA ARG A 18 -16.36 -66.11 -20.66
C ARG A 18 -15.48 -65.01 -21.24
N ARG A 19 -14.44 -64.69 -20.44
CA ARG A 19 -13.01 -64.49 -20.74
C ARG A 19 -12.60 -63.83 -22.07
N ARG A 20 -11.87 -62.71 -21.96
CA ARG A 20 -10.62 -62.52 -22.71
C ARG A 20 -9.61 -61.63 -21.96
N VAL A 21 -8.53 -62.33 -21.58
CA VAL A 21 -7.12 -62.00 -21.29
C VAL A 21 -6.64 -60.54 -21.38
N HIS A 22 -5.84 -60.17 -20.37
CA HIS A 22 -4.89 -59.06 -20.28
C HIS A 22 -4.14 -58.73 -21.57
N VAL A 23 -4.23 -57.48 -22.02
CA VAL A 23 -3.22 -56.84 -22.87
C VAL A 23 -3.19 -55.33 -22.55
N LYS A 24 -1.97 -54.82 -22.28
CA LYS A 24 -1.52 -53.40 -22.26
C LYS A 24 -1.64 -52.59 -20.96
N ARG A 25 -0.84 -53.00 -19.96
CA ARG A 25 0.18 -52.11 -19.38
C ARG A 25 1.11 -51.71 -20.52
N LEU A 26 1.09 -50.45 -20.99
CA LEU A 26 2.16 -49.80 -21.79
C LEU A 26 1.76 -48.34 -22.19
N LEU A 27 1.11 -47.59 -21.29
CA LEU A 27 0.80 -46.16 -21.50
C LEU A 27 1.15 -45.29 -20.27
N GLY A 28 1.93 -45.84 -19.32
CA GLY A 28 2.27 -45.18 -18.06
C GLY A 28 3.66 -44.58 -17.98
N THR A 29 4.50 -44.70 -19.01
CA THR A 29 5.91 -44.25 -18.95
C THR A 29 6.29 -43.18 -19.97
N ALA A 30 5.38 -42.77 -20.86
CA ALA A 30 5.65 -41.71 -21.83
C ALA A 30 5.38 -40.30 -21.28
N LEU A 31 4.52 -40.15 -20.26
CA LEU A 31 4.21 -38.83 -19.68
C LEU A 31 5.28 -38.33 -18.69
N GLU A 32 5.97 -39.25 -18.00
CA GLU A 32 7.05 -38.90 -17.06
C GLU A 32 8.30 -38.35 -17.77
N VAL A 33 8.58 -38.80 -19.00
CA VAL A 33 9.77 -38.36 -19.76
C VAL A 33 9.59 -36.93 -20.31
N VAL A 34 8.36 -36.50 -20.59
CA VAL A 34 8.11 -35.12 -21.08
C VAL A 34 8.28 -34.08 -19.95
N VAL A 35 7.95 -34.44 -18.71
CA VAL A 35 8.11 -33.53 -17.55
C VAL A 35 9.60 -33.36 -17.19
N VAL A 36 10.41 -34.41 -17.29
CA VAL A 36 11.85 -34.32 -16.98
C VAL A 36 12.63 -33.51 -18.05
N ILE A 37 12.23 -33.58 -19.32
CA ILE A 37 12.88 -32.80 -20.40
C ILE A 37 12.52 -31.30 -20.31
N ALA A 38 11.31 -30.94 -19.86
CA ALA A 38 10.92 -29.55 -19.66
C ALA A 38 11.71 -28.86 -18.52
N CYS A 39 12.01 -29.57 -17.43
CA CYS A 39 12.84 -29.05 -16.34
C CYS A 39 14.31 -28.84 -16.75
N ALA A 40 14.86 -29.68 -17.64
CA ALA A 40 16.24 -29.54 -18.12
C ALA A 40 16.43 -28.32 -19.05
N ILE A 41 15.38 -27.92 -19.78
CA ILE A 41 15.43 -26.73 -20.65
C ILE A 41 15.33 -25.43 -19.84
N TRP A 42 14.68 -25.44 -18.68
CA TRP A 42 14.65 -24.28 -17.77
C TRP A 42 15.95 -24.08 -16.99
N ALA A 43 16.74 -25.13 -16.77
CA ALA A 43 18.01 -25.04 -16.04
C ALA A 43 19.21 -24.57 -16.90
N THR A 44 19.08 -24.50 -18.23
CA THR A 44 20.19 -24.13 -19.14
C THR A 44 20.07 -22.72 -19.73
N ARG A 45 18.95 -22.01 -19.51
CA ARG A 45 18.88 -20.57 -19.78
C ARG A 45 19.38 -19.80 -18.57
N GLY A 46 20.71 -19.69 -18.57
CA GLY A 46 21.52 -19.14 -17.52
C GLY A 46 21.07 -17.78 -17.01
N TRP A 47 21.22 -17.67 -15.70
CA TRP A 47 21.45 -16.47 -14.95
C TRP A 47 22.60 -15.69 -15.60
N ARG A 48 22.28 -14.54 -16.19
CA ARG A 48 23.27 -13.48 -16.38
C ARG A 48 23.01 -12.48 -15.26
N THR A 49 23.73 -12.67 -14.16
CA THR A 49 23.85 -11.72 -13.06
C THR A 49 24.76 -10.58 -13.50
N ASP A 50 24.17 -9.45 -13.90
CA ASP A 50 24.89 -8.19 -13.85
C ASP A 50 24.74 -7.63 -12.44
N ALA A 51 25.78 -7.89 -11.65
CA ALA A 51 26.06 -7.19 -10.42
C ALA A 51 26.69 -5.84 -10.76
N SER A 52 25.95 -4.76 -10.52
CA SER A 52 26.52 -3.46 -10.13
C SER A 52 25.63 -2.98 -8.97
N ALA A 53 26.03 -3.13 -7.71
CA ALA A 53 26.96 -2.21 -7.05
C ALA A 53 26.69 -0.77 -7.53
N TYR A 54 25.97 0.02 -6.76
CA TYR A 54 26.46 1.27 -6.17
C TYR A 54 25.37 1.91 -5.31
N ASP A 55 25.74 2.02 -4.04
CA ASP A 55 25.54 3.13 -3.12
C ASP A 55 24.21 3.86 -2.98
N ALA A 56 23.81 3.88 -1.71
CA ALA A 56 23.06 4.90 -1.04
C ALA A 56 23.35 6.32 -1.54
N ALA A 57 22.28 7.04 -1.88
CA ALA A 57 22.21 8.48 -1.74
C ALA A 57 20.81 8.87 -1.28
N THR A 58 20.69 9.03 0.04
CA THR A 58 19.94 10.12 0.67
C THR A 58 20.18 11.43 -0.06
N TYR A 59 19.12 12.21 -0.33
CA TYR A 59 19.00 13.68 -0.28
C TYR A 59 17.63 14.01 -0.89
N ASP A 60 16.61 14.35 -0.11
CA ASP A 60 16.36 15.67 0.49
C ASP A 60 16.40 16.81 -0.54
N ALA A 61 15.21 17.35 -0.77
CA ALA A 61 14.99 18.56 -1.52
C ALA A 61 15.00 19.73 -0.54
N SER A 62 16.02 20.57 -0.59
CA SER A 62 15.82 22.00 -0.35
C SER A 62 17.06 22.81 -0.70
N ASN A 63 16.77 24.01 -1.22
CA ASN A 63 17.67 25.12 -1.49
C ASN A 63 18.32 25.08 -2.88
N GLY A 64 17.56 25.65 -3.81
CA GLY A 64 18.12 26.26 -5.01
C GLY A 64 19.25 27.21 -4.66
N VAL A 65 20.40 26.95 -5.27
CA VAL A 65 21.38 27.95 -5.62
C VAL A 65 21.70 27.67 -7.08
N GLU A 66 21.17 28.51 -7.96
CA GLU A 66 21.57 28.58 -9.35
C GLU A 66 23.07 28.92 -9.40
N THR A 67 23.93 27.91 -9.57
CA THR A 67 25.28 28.14 -10.07
C THR A 67 25.23 28.10 -11.58
N SER A 68 24.86 29.23 -12.17
CA SER A 68 25.07 29.51 -13.58
C SER A 68 26.58 29.65 -13.83
N SER A 69 27.18 28.64 -14.44
CA SER A 69 28.53 28.68 -15.01
C SER A 69 28.53 29.52 -16.29
N GLY A 70 28.27 30.82 -16.15
CA GLY A 70 28.41 31.81 -17.19
C GLY A 70 29.84 32.35 -17.21
N TRP A 71 30.73 31.71 -17.96
CA TRP A 71 32.02 32.26 -18.33
C TRP A 71 31.81 33.58 -19.07
N THR A 72 32.00 34.70 -18.37
CA THR A 72 31.90 36.03 -18.97
C THR A 72 33.30 36.55 -19.24
N LEU A 73 33.68 36.48 -20.51
CA LEU A 73 34.80 37.19 -21.12
C LEU A 73 34.44 38.68 -21.23
N ARG A 74 34.91 39.52 -20.30
CA ARG A 74 35.13 40.96 -20.46
C ARG A 74 36.30 41.31 -19.53
N GLY A 75 37.41 41.87 -19.97
CA GLY A 75 37.51 42.96 -20.94
C GLY A 75 38.18 44.10 -20.18
N ALA A 76 39.45 44.34 -20.53
CA ALA A 76 40.37 45.28 -19.92
C ALA A 76 39.82 46.70 -19.74
N PHE A 77 40.18 47.35 -18.64
CA PHE A 77 40.36 48.81 -18.57
C PHE A 77 41.41 49.12 -17.51
N ASP A 78 42.64 49.36 -17.97
CA ASP A 78 43.71 50.00 -17.22
C ASP A 78 43.32 51.46 -16.90
N TRP A 79 43.26 51.79 -15.62
CA TRP A 79 43.09 53.16 -15.13
C TRP A 79 44.37 53.63 -14.44
N MET A 80 44.98 54.66 -15.01
CA MET A 80 46.17 55.34 -14.52
C MET A 80 45.89 56.17 -13.26
N GLY A 81 46.84 56.15 -12.32
CA GLY A 81 47.33 57.35 -11.65
C GLY A 81 46.56 57.89 -10.44
N ALA A 82 47.15 57.70 -9.25
CA ALA A 82 47.32 58.74 -8.23
C ALA A 82 48.22 58.23 -7.09
N SER A 83 49.29 58.94 -6.78
CA SER A 83 50.14 58.68 -5.62
C SER A 83 49.39 58.98 -4.31
N PRO A 84 49.43 58.11 -3.30
CA PRO A 84 48.80 58.39 -2.01
C PRO A 84 49.56 59.49 -1.22
N PRO A 85 48.84 60.32 -0.45
CA PRO A 85 49.43 61.35 0.39
C PRO A 85 50.22 60.78 1.58
N MET A 86 51.21 61.54 2.04
CA MET A 86 52.03 61.27 3.23
C MET A 86 51.17 61.00 4.49
N PRO A 87 51.57 60.05 5.34
CA PRO A 87 50.87 59.78 6.59
C PRO A 87 51.04 60.93 7.61
N PRO A 88 50.01 61.24 8.41
CA PRO A 88 50.09 62.21 9.50
C PRO A 88 50.99 61.69 10.65
N PRO A 89 51.57 62.59 11.46
CA PRO A 89 52.39 62.22 12.61
C PRO A 89 51.58 61.45 13.68
N PRO A 90 52.23 60.54 14.43
CA PRO A 90 51.56 59.74 15.45
C PRO A 90 51.07 60.60 16.61
N MET A 91 49.79 60.43 16.96
CA MET A 91 49.20 61.05 18.15
C MET A 91 49.78 60.40 19.43
N PRO A 92 49.90 61.17 20.53
CA PRO A 92 50.32 60.65 21.83
C PRO A 92 49.35 59.56 22.34
N PRO A 93 49.83 58.56 23.09
CA PRO A 93 49.01 57.48 23.60
C PRO A 93 47.97 58.03 24.60
N SER A 94 46.70 57.78 24.31
CA SER A 94 45.59 58.09 25.21
C SER A 94 45.71 57.23 26.49
N PRO A 95 45.43 57.76 27.69
CA PRO A 95 45.49 57.00 28.93
C PRO A 95 44.55 55.79 28.87
N SER A 96 45.04 54.63 29.30
CA SER A 96 44.27 53.38 29.33
C SER A 96 42.99 53.54 30.14
N PRO A 97 41.82 53.15 29.60
CA PRO A 97 40.57 53.20 30.34
C PRO A 97 40.62 52.25 31.55
N PRO A 98 39.90 52.58 32.64
CA PRO A 98 39.80 51.70 33.80
C PRO A 98 39.18 50.34 33.40
N PRO A 99 39.59 49.24 34.07
CA PRO A 99 39.06 47.92 33.78
C PRO A 99 37.54 47.89 33.99
N PRO A 100 36.78 47.29 33.07
CA PRO A 100 35.33 47.17 33.23
C PRO A 100 35.01 46.34 34.49
N PRO A 101 33.91 46.67 35.18
CA PRO A 101 33.45 45.86 36.31
C PRO A 101 33.23 44.41 35.87
N PRO A 102 33.46 43.43 36.77
CA PRO A 102 33.22 42.03 36.46
C PRO A 102 31.77 41.82 36.06
N SER A 103 31.54 41.26 34.87
CA SER A 103 30.22 40.93 34.36
C SER A 103 29.51 40.01 35.35
N SER A 104 28.24 40.32 35.66
CA SER A 104 27.39 39.43 36.45
C SER A 104 27.35 38.04 35.79
N PRO A 105 27.40 36.95 36.58
CA PRO A 105 27.28 35.62 36.03
C PRO A 105 25.96 35.51 35.25
N PRO A 106 25.98 34.92 34.04
CA PRO A 106 24.77 34.75 33.25
C PRO A 106 23.72 33.98 34.06
N PRO A 107 22.43 34.34 33.95
CA PRO A 107 21.37 33.60 34.62
C PRO A 107 21.44 32.13 34.23
N SER A 108 21.29 31.25 35.21
CA SER A 108 21.29 29.81 34.96
C SER A 108 20.23 29.49 33.90
N PRO A 109 20.57 28.73 32.84
CA PRO A 109 19.61 28.41 31.80
C PRO A 109 18.39 27.71 32.42
N SER A 110 17.20 28.12 31.99
CA SER A 110 15.97 27.45 32.42
C SER A 110 16.04 25.97 32.06
N PRO A 111 15.56 25.06 32.91
CA PRO A 111 15.54 23.63 32.59
C PRO A 111 14.75 23.40 31.29
N PRO A 112 15.20 22.47 30.44
CA PRO A 112 14.50 22.16 29.20
C PRO A 112 13.08 21.65 29.49
N PRO A 113 12.10 21.95 28.62
CA PRO A 113 10.75 21.43 28.76
C PRO A 113 10.76 19.90 28.72
N PRO A 114 9.84 19.23 29.46
CA PRO A 114 9.74 17.78 29.44
C PRO A 114 9.36 17.28 28.04
N PRO A 115 9.83 16.08 27.65
CA PRO A 115 9.48 15.50 26.36
C PRO A 115 7.96 15.25 26.25
N PRO A 116 7.38 15.41 25.05
CA PRO A 116 5.97 15.12 24.81
C PRO A 116 5.67 13.63 25.04
N LYS A 117 4.47 13.35 25.55
CA LYS A 117 4.02 11.96 25.78
C LYS A 117 3.56 11.33 24.45
N PRO A 118 3.82 10.03 24.25
CA PRO A 118 3.28 9.27 23.12
C PRO A 118 1.75 9.36 23.05
N ARG A 119 1.21 9.50 21.84
CA ARG A 119 -0.24 9.50 21.58
C ARG A 119 -0.57 9.00 20.18
N PHE A 120 -1.79 8.53 20.01
CA PHE A 120 -2.35 8.26 18.68
C PHE A 120 -2.98 9.51 18.10
N GLU A 121 -2.75 9.74 16.80
CA GLU A 121 -3.41 10.78 16.01
C GLU A 121 -4.01 10.15 14.75
N GLU A 122 -5.21 10.58 14.38
CA GLU A 122 -5.88 10.11 13.16
C GLU A 122 -5.78 11.20 12.10
N LYS A 123 -5.35 10.81 10.90
CA LYS A 123 -5.18 11.69 9.76
C LYS A 123 -5.99 11.19 8.58
N SER A 124 -6.87 12.03 8.08
CA SER A 124 -7.61 11.76 6.85
C SER A 124 -6.84 12.23 5.62
N SER A 125 -7.00 11.51 4.52
CA SER A 125 -6.41 11.81 3.22
C SER A 125 -7.39 11.41 2.11
N THR A 126 -7.15 11.91 0.91
CA THR A 126 -7.96 11.60 -0.27
C THR A 126 -7.06 11.37 -1.47
N THR A 127 -7.44 10.44 -2.35
CA THR A 127 -6.84 10.37 -3.69
C THR A 127 -7.45 11.45 -4.61
N PRO A 128 -6.79 11.79 -5.73
CA PRO A 128 -7.38 12.66 -6.74
C PRO A 128 -8.65 12.05 -7.32
N PHE A 129 -9.54 12.90 -7.84
CA PHE A 129 -10.67 12.42 -8.64
C PHE A 129 -10.18 11.86 -9.99
N ALA A 130 -10.75 10.72 -10.38
CA ALA A 130 -10.57 10.09 -11.68
C ALA A 130 -11.95 9.77 -12.28
N PRO A 131 -12.04 9.50 -13.60
CA PRO A 131 -13.28 9.04 -14.21
C PRO A 131 -13.85 7.81 -13.48
N ASP A 132 -15.16 7.79 -13.27
CA ASP A 132 -15.87 6.61 -12.81
C ASP A 132 -15.86 5.54 -13.90
N GLY A 133 -15.72 4.30 -13.47
CA GLY A 133 -15.62 3.16 -14.35
C GLY A 133 -15.28 1.90 -13.59
N GLY A 134 -14.91 0.87 -14.34
CA GLY A 134 -14.60 -0.43 -13.79
C GLY A 134 -13.15 -0.53 -13.33
N SER A 135 -12.62 -1.74 -13.34
CA SER A 135 -11.25 -2.03 -12.91
C SER A 135 -10.18 -1.34 -13.75
N VAL A 136 -10.41 -1.03 -15.03
CA VAL A 136 -9.43 -0.34 -15.87
C VAL A 136 -9.35 1.15 -15.54
N GLU A 137 -10.51 1.80 -15.42
CA GLU A 137 -10.61 3.24 -15.21
C GLU A 137 -10.22 3.61 -13.77
N TYR A 138 -10.64 2.78 -12.81
CA TYR A 138 -10.29 2.97 -11.40
C TYR A 138 -8.92 2.39 -11.04
N GLY A 139 -8.57 1.23 -11.61
CA GLY A 139 -7.33 0.52 -11.29
C GLY A 139 -6.10 1.33 -11.68
N ASN A 140 -5.04 1.18 -10.91
CA ASN A 140 -3.77 1.92 -11.04
C ASN A 140 -3.84 3.44 -10.79
N VAL A 141 -5.02 4.06 -10.71
CA VAL A 141 -5.16 5.50 -10.45
C VAL A 141 -5.28 5.80 -8.95
N HIS A 142 -5.98 4.95 -8.21
CA HIS A 142 -6.23 5.16 -6.79
C HIS A 142 -5.38 4.26 -5.91
N ARG A 143 -4.30 4.84 -5.35
CA ARG A 143 -3.48 4.22 -4.32
C ARG A 143 -3.84 4.75 -2.95
N VAL A 144 -4.35 3.91 -2.07
CA VAL A 144 -4.54 4.21 -0.66
C VAL A 144 -3.25 3.85 0.07
N ALA A 145 -2.59 4.85 0.65
CA ALA A 145 -1.35 4.64 1.40
C ALA A 145 -1.27 5.57 2.61
N CYS A 146 -1.01 4.96 3.76
CA CYS A 146 -0.68 5.63 5.00
C CYS A 146 0.82 5.96 5.06
N ALA A 147 1.20 6.91 5.92
CA ALA A 147 2.60 7.26 6.14
C ALA A 147 3.37 6.15 6.87
N ASN A 148 4.69 6.27 6.96
CA ASN A 148 5.48 5.41 7.84
C ASN A 148 4.96 5.51 9.29
N ASN A 149 5.02 4.41 10.04
CA ASN A 149 4.55 4.33 11.43
C ASN A 149 3.07 4.64 11.61
N SER A 150 2.25 4.27 10.60
CA SER A 150 0.80 4.42 10.67
C SER A 150 0.08 3.21 10.07
N ALA A 151 -1.17 3.04 10.46
CA ALA A 151 -2.04 1.97 10.01
C ALA A 151 -3.36 2.52 9.47
N LEU A 152 -3.96 1.83 8.50
CA LEU A 152 -5.25 2.19 7.92
C LEU A 152 -6.36 1.91 8.95
N VAL A 153 -7.24 2.87 9.19
CA VAL A 153 -8.42 2.69 10.04
C VAL A 153 -9.72 2.61 9.23
N GLY A 154 -9.71 3.06 7.98
CA GLY A 154 -10.87 3.00 7.13
C GLY A 154 -10.67 3.65 5.77
N PHE A 155 -11.57 3.35 4.85
CA PHE A 155 -11.67 3.95 3.53
C PHE A 155 -13.12 3.97 3.05
N GLU A 156 -13.42 4.91 2.17
CA GLU A 156 -14.70 5.06 1.50
C GLU A 156 -14.51 5.56 0.08
N PHE A 157 -15.36 5.09 -0.83
CA PHE A 157 -15.43 5.59 -2.18
C PHE A 157 -16.32 6.84 -2.18
N GLN A 158 -15.82 7.93 -2.75
CA GLN A 158 -16.57 9.16 -2.91
C GLN A 158 -16.77 9.43 -4.39
N SER A 159 -18.01 9.66 -4.79
CA SER A 159 -18.35 10.09 -6.14
C SER A 159 -18.74 11.56 -6.18
N SER A 160 -18.44 12.21 -7.29
CA SER A 160 -18.86 13.56 -7.62
C SER A 160 -19.34 13.57 -9.07
N VAL A 161 -20.36 14.36 -9.38
CA VAL A 161 -20.83 14.55 -10.75
C VAL A 161 -20.34 15.91 -11.23
N GLU A 162 -19.50 15.93 -12.26
CA GLU A 162 -18.97 17.15 -12.86
C GLU A 162 -19.44 17.22 -14.32
N GLY A 163 -20.50 17.99 -14.57
CA GLY A 163 -21.15 18.01 -15.87
C GLY A 163 -21.89 16.70 -16.14
N GLU A 164 -21.50 16.00 -17.20
CA GLU A 164 -22.06 14.69 -17.58
C GLU A 164 -21.21 13.50 -17.10
N GLU A 165 -20.03 13.77 -16.52
CA GLU A 165 -19.11 12.73 -16.06
C GLU A 165 -19.24 12.52 -14.56
N THR A 166 -19.33 11.25 -14.15
CA THR A 166 -19.14 10.86 -12.74
C THR A 166 -17.65 10.65 -12.52
N LYS A 167 -17.12 11.22 -11.44
CA LYS A 167 -15.76 11.03 -10.99
C LYS A 167 -15.76 10.36 -9.62
N VAL A 168 -14.72 9.58 -9.36
CA VAL A 168 -14.51 8.79 -8.16
C VAL A 168 -13.18 9.17 -7.52
N ARG A 169 -13.13 9.12 -6.19
CA ARG A 169 -11.89 9.07 -5.42
C ARG A 169 -12.06 8.17 -4.19
N ASN A 170 -10.96 7.89 -3.52
CA ASN A 170 -10.96 7.31 -2.18
C ASN A 170 -10.75 8.41 -1.16
N ALA A 171 -11.60 8.47 -0.14
CA ALA A 171 -11.26 9.09 1.13
C ALA A 171 -10.86 7.99 2.11
N TYR A 172 -9.80 8.21 2.87
CA TYR A 172 -9.28 7.22 3.80
C TYR A 172 -8.69 7.89 5.03
N ALA A 173 -8.58 7.14 6.11
CA ALA A 173 -8.01 7.61 7.36
C ALA A 173 -6.96 6.63 7.88
N CYS A 174 -5.90 7.20 8.44
CA CYS A 174 -4.78 6.47 9.02
C CYS A 174 -4.61 6.88 10.47
N VAL A 175 -4.25 5.93 11.33
CA VAL A 175 -3.82 6.21 12.71
C VAL A 175 -2.31 6.13 12.79
N GLU A 176 -1.67 7.16 13.32
CA GLU A 176 -0.23 7.25 13.53
C GLU A 176 0.12 7.32 15.03
N ALA A 177 1.23 6.68 15.41
CA ALA A 177 1.77 6.75 16.76
C ALA A 177 2.81 7.88 16.83
N LEU A 178 2.43 9.02 17.41
CA LEU A 178 3.33 10.15 17.59
C LEU A 178 4.21 9.95 18.82
N PHE A 179 5.48 10.36 18.71
CA PHE A 179 6.48 10.32 19.77
C PHE A 179 6.85 8.90 20.27
N ASP A 180 6.48 7.86 19.53
CA ASP A 180 6.71 6.44 19.87
C ASP A 180 7.92 5.83 19.11
N GLN A 181 8.77 6.66 18.50
CA GLN A 181 9.94 6.24 17.70
C GLN A 181 9.65 5.20 16.60
N GLY A 182 8.39 5.05 16.19
CA GLY A 182 7.95 4.06 15.20
C GLY A 182 7.80 2.63 15.74
N ALA A 183 7.85 2.42 17.05
CA ALA A 183 7.76 1.09 17.66
C ALA A 183 6.38 0.43 17.44
N THR A 184 5.30 1.22 17.38
CA THR A 184 3.94 0.70 17.30
C THR A 184 3.60 0.06 15.96
N PHE A 185 3.65 0.82 14.86
CA PHE A 185 3.26 0.31 13.53
C PHE A 185 4.46 -0.02 12.63
N GLY A 186 5.64 0.54 12.90
CA GLY A 186 6.83 0.35 12.06
C GLY A 186 6.63 0.85 10.63
N HIS A 187 7.41 0.30 9.71
CA HIS A 187 7.34 0.67 8.29
C HIS A 187 6.34 -0.20 7.54
N ALA A 188 5.94 0.24 6.35
CA ALA A 188 5.25 -0.64 5.43
C ALA A 188 6.18 -1.78 5.00
N THR A 189 5.68 -3.02 5.05
CA THR A 189 6.39 -4.18 4.49
C THR A 189 6.50 -4.07 2.96
N LEU A 190 7.24 -5.00 2.36
CA LEU A 190 7.12 -5.22 0.93
C LEU A 190 5.65 -5.46 0.57
N ALA A 191 5.23 -4.92 -0.58
CA ALA A 191 3.88 -5.10 -1.06
C ALA A 191 3.62 -6.58 -1.36
N ASN A 192 2.57 -7.11 -0.75
CA ASN A 192 1.95 -8.37 -1.12
C ASN A 192 0.95 -8.12 -2.25
N GLU A 193 0.59 -9.18 -2.96
CA GLU A 193 -0.42 -9.10 -4.01
C GLU A 193 -1.33 -10.32 -3.91
N THR A 194 -2.63 -10.12 -4.04
CA THR A 194 -3.58 -11.22 -4.13
C THR A 194 -3.32 -12.05 -5.39
N GLU A 195 -3.83 -13.28 -5.43
CA GLU A 195 -3.84 -14.05 -6.69
C GLU A 195 -4.51 -13.26 -7.81
N HIS A 196 -4.03 -13.47 -9.03
CA HIS A 196 -4.51 -12.79 -10.22
C HIS A 196 -5.86 -13.37 -10.62
N GLY A 197 -6.91 -12.55 -10.51
CA GLY A 197 -8.27 -12.91 -10.89
C GLY A 197 -8.62 -12.37 -12.28
N PRO A 198 -9.65 -12.89 -12.95
CA PRO A 198 -10.18 -12.28 -14.17
C PRO A 198 -10.72 -10.88 -13.86
N SER A 199 -10.53 -9.93 -14.77
CA SER A 199 -11.19 -8.63 -14.77
C SER A 199 -12.47 -8.76 -15.59
N GLY A 200 -13.63 -8.76 -14.94
CA GLY A 200 -14.89 -8.92 -15.65
C GLY A 200 -15.26 -10.37 -15.98
N SER A 201 -16.53 -10.56 -16.35
CA SER A 201 -17.04 -11.77 -16.98
C SER A 201 -17.27 -11.59 -18.49
N LYS A 202 -17.55 -12.70 -19.19
CA LYS A 202 -17.96 -12.63 -20.61
C LYS A 202 -19.22 -11.78 -20.84
N SER A 203 -20.04 -11.60 -19.81
CA SER A 203 -21.33 -10.91 -19.84
C SER A 203 -21.27 -9.42 -19.50
N LEU A 204 -20.30 -8.96 -18.69
CA LEU A 204 -20.29 -7.62 -18.10
C LEU A 204 -19.09 -6.76 -18.54
N GLU A 205 -18.52 -7.09 -19.71
CA GLU A 205 -17.32 -6.46 -20.27
C GLU A 205 -16.02 -6.80 -19.51
N ARG A 206 -14.87 -6.59 -20.16
CA ARG A 206 -13.55 -7.03 -19.67
C ARG A 206 -12.96 -6.16 -18.55
N ASN A 207 -13.65 -5.09 -18.20
CA ASN A 207 -13.20 -4.10 -17.23
C ASN A 207 -14.12 -4.10 -16.01
N ALA A 208 -15.02 -5.07 -15.88
CA ALA A 208 -15.96 -5.11 -14.75
C ALA A 208 -15.29 -5.51 -13.42
N LEU A 209 -15.92 -5.09 -12.32
CA LEU A 209 -15.56 -5.38 -10.93
C LEU A 209 -16.27 -6.63 -10.37
N ASP A 210 -16.92 -7.45 -11.21
CA ASP A 210 -17.75 -8.58 -10.76
C ASP A 210 -16.96 -9.70 -10.05
N THR A 211 -15.65 -9.74 -10.24
CA THR A 211 -14.72 -10.68 -9.61
C THR A 211 -14.00 -10.09 -8.39
N LEU A 212 -14.32 -8.84 -8.00
CA LEU A 212 -13.68 -8.18 -6.86
C LEU A 212 -13.82 -9.00 -5.56
N SER A 213 -14.88 -9.80 -5.43
CA SER A 213 -15.10 -10.67 -4.27
C SER A 213 -14.15 -11.86 -4.14
N GLU A 214 -13.37 -12.14 -5.18
CA GLU A 214 -12.33 -13.19 -5.15
C GLU A 214 -11.03 -12.68 -4.49
N HIS A 215 -10.94 -11.38 -4.21
CA HIS A 215 -9.75 -10.75 -3.66
C HIS A 215 -9.92 -10.42 -2.18
N GLU A 216 -8.99 -10.90 -1.38
CA GLU A 216 -8.95 -10.70 0.06
C GLU A 216 -7.60 -10.08 0.47
N VAL A 217 -7.66 -8.95 1.16
CA VAL A 217 -6.51 -8.36 1.83
C VAL A 217 -6.49 -8.89 3.26
N ASP A 218 -5.44 -9.59 3.64
CA ASP A 218 -5.27 -10.15 4.97
C ASP A 218 -3.83 -9.96 5.47
N CYS A 219 -3.67 -9.12 6.49
CA CYS A 219 -2.39 -8.90 7.18
C CYS A 219 -2.26 -9.76 8.46
N ALA A 220 -3.14 -10.73 8.67
CA ALA A 220 -3.21 -11.59 9.84
C ALA A 220 -3.28 -10.79 11.15
N ASP A 221 -2.22 -10.86 11.97
CA ASP A 221 -2.10 -10.12 13.23
C ASP A 221 -1.49 -8.73 13.07
N ARG A 222 -1.21 -8.31 11.83
CA ARG A 222 -0.67 -6.99 11.47
C ARG A 222 -1.72 -6.11 10.83
N PHE A 223 -1.41 -4.82 10.77
CA PHE A 223 -2.32 -3.81 10.25
C PHE A 223 -2.06 -3.51 8.78
N VAL A 224 -3.10 -3.25 8.01
CA VAL A 224 -3.01 -2.79 6.63
C VAL A 224 -2.45 -1.36 6.64
N THR A 225 -1.47 -1.07 5.79
CA THR A 225 -0.88 0.27 5.65
C THR A 225 -1.14 0.88 4.28
N SER A 226 -1.35 0.05 3.27
CA SER A 226 -1.73 0.50 1.92
C SER A 226 -2.45 -0.60 1.16
N TRP A 227 -3.24 -0.17 0.18
CA TRP A 227 -3.78 -1.06 -0.85
C TRP A 227 -4.03 -0.29 -2.16
N ASN A 228 -4.00 -1.01 -3.27
CA ASN A 228 -4.22 -0.49 -4.61
C ASN A 228 -4.79 -1.61 -5.50
N LEU A 229 -5.92 -1.34 -6.17
CA LEU A 229 -6.44 -2.25 -7.18
C LEU A 229 -5.56 -2.11 -8.43
N LYS A 230 -4.87 -3.18 -8.80
CA LYS A 230 -4.15 -3.29 -10.06
C LYS A 230 -5.06 -3.92 -11.10
N GLN A 231 -4.97 -3.38 -12.30
CA GLN A 231 -5.57 -3.98 -13.48
C GLN A 231 -4.52 -4.03 -14.58
N TRP A 232 -4.43 -5.17 -15.26
CA TRP A 232 -3.72 -5.27 -16.53
C TRP A 232 -4.48 -6.21 -17.47
N SER A 233 -4.70 -5.75 -18.71
CA SER A 233 -5.37 -6.52 -19.76
C SER A 233 -6.75 -7.04 -19.36
N LYS A 234 -6.84 -8.28 -18.86
CA LYS A 234 -8.08 -8.95 -18.44
C LYS A 234 -7.95 -9.54 -17.04
N SER A 235 -7.05 -8.99 -16.23
CA SER A 235 -6.79 -9.49 -14.89
C SER A 235 -6.78 -8.35 -13.90
N ILE A 236 -7.26 -8.64 -12.69
CA ILE A 236 -7.17 -7.76 -11.54
C ILE A 236 -6.42 -8.45 -10.41
N SER A 237 -5.81 -7.64 -9.55
CA SER A 237 -5.29 -8.03 -8.25
C SER A 237 -5.35 -6.85 -7.30
N ILE A 238 -5.28 -7.12 -6.00
CA ILE A 238 -5.06 -6.08 -4.99
C ILE A 238 -3.62 -6.18 -4.51
N GLU A 239 -2.83 -5.15 -4.81
CA GLU A 239 -1.54 -4.94 -4.17
C GLU A 239 -1.78 -4.28 -2.81
N TYR A 240 -1.17 -4.79 -1.74
CA TYR A 240 -1.33 -4.25 -0.38
C TYR A 240 -0.05 -4.40 0.43
N ALA A 241 0.11 -3.57 1.46
CA ALA A 241 1.22 -3.69 2.41
C ALA A 241 0.71 -3.75 3.84
N CYS A 242 1.48 -4.44 4.69
CA CYS A 242 1.20 -4.59 6.11
C CYS A 242 2.20 -3.80 6.95
N ALA A 243 1.86 -3.55 8.20
CA ALA A 243 2.68 -2.87 9.18
C ALA A 243 3.77 -3.82 9.72
N SER A 244 5.03 -3.38 9.74
CA SER A 244 6.16 -4.19 10.23
C SER A 244 6.36 -4.12 11.76
N GLY A 245 5.63 -3.24 12.45
CA GLY A 245 5.83 -2.89 13.88
C GLY A 245 5.42 -3.97 14.88
N LYS A 246 4.62 -3.63 15.88
CA LYS A 246 4.06 -4.60 16.83
C LYS A 246 2.79 -5.23 16.24
N PRO A 247 2.58 -6.56 16.38
CA PRO A 247 1.30 -7.18 16.05
C PRO A 247 0.20 -6.67 17.00
N THR A 248 -1.05 -6.96 16.68
CA THR A 248 -2.16 -6.66 17.60
C THR A 248 -1.95 -7.39 18.94
N PRO A 249 -2.08 -6.69 20.09
CA PRO A 249 -1.83 -7.29 21.39
C PRO A 249 -2.92 -8.28 21.82
N LYS A 250 -4.09 -8.26 21.17
CA LYS A 250 -5.27 -9.07 21.51
C LYS A 250 -5.98 -9.55 20.24
N PRO A 251 -5.46 -10.59 19.58
CA PRO A 251 -6.05 -11.11 18.34
C PRO A 251 -7.47 -11.68 18.56
N ASP A 252 -7.78 -12.14 19.77
CA ASP A 252 -9.09 -12.59 20.20
C ASP A 252 -10.11 -11.45 20.36
N ALA A 253 -9.63 -10.21 20.50
CA ALA A 253 -10.46 -9.02 20.60
C ALA A 253 -10.69 -8.31 19.25
N CYS A 254 -10.23 -8.92 18.14
CA CYS A 254 -10.53 -8.42 16.81
C CYS A 254 -12.02 -8.58 16.49
N VAL A 255 -12.61 -7.57 15.85
CA VAL A 255 -14.03 -7.55 15.49
C VAL A 255 -14.16 -7.54 13.98
N THR A 256 -14.85 -8.55 13.44
CA THR A 256 -15.28 -8.56 12.03
C THR A 256 -16.64 -7.90 11.92
N SER A 257 -16.76 -6.93 11.01
CA SER A 257 -17.97 -6.17 10.72
C SER A 257 -18.26 -6.19 9.22
N GLU A 258 -19.49 -5.83 8.87
CA GLU A 258 -19.90 -5.62 7.48
C GLU A 258 -20.22 -4.14 7.26
N SER A 259 -19.88 -3.63 6.08
CA SER A 259 -20.31 -2.30 5.65
C SER A 259 -21.77 -2.29 5.22
N ALA A 260 -22.29 -1.12 4.84
CA ALA A 260 -23.64 -1.03 4.28
C ALA A 260 -23.73 -1.85 2.99
N LYS A 261 -24.89 -2.47 2.78
CA LYS A 261 -25.15 -3.26 1.57
C LYS A 261 -25.21 -2.33 0.35
N VAL A 262 -24.64 -2.81 -0.75
CA VAL A 262 -24.59 -2.14 -2.05
C VAL A 262 -25.06 -3.09 -3.14
N GLU A 263 -25.71 -2.52 -4.15
CA GLU A 263 -25.93 -3.19 -5.42
C GLU A 263 -24.76 -2.81 -6.35
N LEU A 264 -23.87 -3.76 -6.59
CA LEU A 264 -22.70 -3.51 -7.43
C LEU A 264 -23.13 -3.33 -8.89
N ASP A 265 -22.92 -2.13 -9.41
CA ASP A 265 -22.77 -1.92 -10.85
C ASP A 265 -21.33 -2.25 -11.20
N ALA A 266 -21.10 -3.43 -11.78
CA ALA A 266 -19.75 -3.91 -12.06
C ALA A 266 -18.98 -2.98 -13.02
N SER A 267 -19.67 -2.13 -13.78
CA SER A 267 -19.04 -1.15 -14.68
C SER A 267 -18.66 0.17 -14.00
N LYS A 268 -19.11 0.39 -12.75
CA LYS A 268 -18.93 1.66 -12.02
C LYS A 268 -18.55 1.44 -10.58
N VAL A 269 -17.31 1.78 -10.25
CA VAL A 269 -16.81 1.76 -8.87
C VAL A 269 -17.59 2.72 -7.95
N SER A 270 -18.22 3.78 -8.48
CA SER A 270 -19.06 4.69 -7.69
C SER A 270 -20.23 3.98 -7.02
N SER A 271 -20.67 2.81 -7.52
CA SER A 271 -21.70 1.99 -6.87
C SER A 271 -21.25 1.44 -5.50
N LEU A 272 -19.94 1.42 -5.22
CA LEU A 272 -19.37 1.05 -3.92
C LEU A 272 -19.37 2.20 -2.91
N ALA A 273 -19.78 3.42 -3.28
CA ALA A 273 -19.77 4.59 -2.38
C ALA A 273 -20.50 4.38 -1.05
N PRO A 274 -21.64 3.66 -0.97
CA PRO A 274 -22.28 3.38 0.31
C PRO A 274 -21.50 2.41 1.21
N ALA A 275 -20.63 1.57 0.64
CA ALA A 275 -19.94 0.48 1.33
C ALA A 275 -18.71 0.96 2.13
N LYS A 276 -18.90 1.85 3.10
CA LYS A 276 -17.83 2.41 3.94
C LYS A 276 -17.18 1.37 4.86
N VAL A 277 -15.85 1.33 4.87
CA VAL A 277 -15.04 0.56 5.83
C VAL A 277 -14.51 1.51 6.89
N SER A 278 -14.79 1.23 8.16
CA SER A 278 -14.36 2.09 9.28
C SER A 278 -14.19 1.28 10.55
N CYS A 279 -13.02 1.35 11.15
CA CYS A 279 -12.73 0.81 12.47
C CYS A 279 -13.15 1.78 13.58
N THR A 280 -13.42 1.23 14.77
CA THR A 280 -13.70 2.03 15.97
C THR A 280 -12.43 2.65 16.54
N LYS A 281 -12.56 3.70 17.35
CA LYS A 281 -11.41 4.34 18.02
C LYS A 281 -10.59 3.32 18.83
N GLY A 282 -9.27 3.34 18.65
CA GLY A 282 -8.35 2.40 19.30
C GLY A 282 -8.24 1.04 18.59
N SER A 283 -8.77 0.92 17.37
CA SER A 283 -8.60 -0.24 16.50
C SER A 283 -8.19 0.20 15.10
N ALA A 284 -7.50 -0.68 14.38
CA ALA A 284 -7.06 -0.47 13.01
C ALA A 284 -7.33 -1.71 12.15
N LEU A 285 -7.38 -1.52 10.84
CA LEU A 285 -7.78 -2.51 9.86
C LEU A 285 -6.68 -3.56 9.69
N THR A 286 -7.03 -4.84 9.76
CA THR A 286 -6.10 -5.95 9.51
C THR A 286 -6.50 -6.78 8.30
N ARG A 287 -7.80 -6.81 7.98
CA ARG A 287 -8.35 -7.61 6.88
C ARG A 287 -9.57 -6.95 6.27
N PHE A 288 -9.73 -7.05 4.96
CA PHE A 288 -10.98 -6.73 4.28
C PHE A 288 -11.15 -7.52 2.98
N ARG A 289 -12.40 -7.75 2.59
CA ARG A 289 -12.79 -8.31 1.29
C ARG A 289 -14.17 -7.82 0.91
N PHE A 290 -14.46 -7.78 -0.39
CA PHE A 290 -15.81 -7.56 -0.88
C PHE A 290 -16.55 -8.89 -0.97
N THR A 291 -17.81 -8.98 -0.54
CA THR A 291 -18.59 -10.24 -0.55
C THR A 291 -19.63 -10.31 -1.67
N GLY A 292 -19.56 -9.38 -2.62
CA GLY A 292 -20.55 -9.24 -3.70
C GLY A 292 -21.65 -8.21 -3.40
N GLY A 293 -21.88 -7.90 -2.12
CA GLY A 293 -22.88 -6.91 -1.71
C GLY A 293 -22.48 -6.03 -0.52
N ALA A 294 -21.34 -6.26 0.12
CA ALA A 294 -20.79 -5.41 1.17
C ALA A 294 -19.28 -5.68 1.31
N PHE A 295 -18.58 -4.82 2.05
CA PHE A 295 -17.24 -5.16 2.55
C PHE A 295 -17.38 -5.88 3.89
N GLU A 296 -16.79 -7.06 3.98
CA GLU A 296 -16.51 -7.72 5.24
C GLU A 296 -15.10 -7.31 5.66
N PHE A 297 -14.94 -6.78 6.87
CA PHE A 297 -13.66 -6.26 7.33
C PHE A 297 -13.41 -6.54 8.82
N THR A 298 -12.14 -6.70 9.19
CA THR A 298 -11.72 -6.99 10.56
C THR A 298 -10.86 -5.84 11.09
N CYS A 299 -11.26 -5.34 12.26
CA CYS A 299 -10.54 -4.33 13.01
C CYS A 299 -9.99 -4.93 14.30
N CYS A 300 -8.68 -4.75 14.53
CA CYS A 300 -8.01 -5.26 15.72
C CYS A 300 -7.54 -4.11 16.61
N PRO A 301 -7.47 -4.30 17.94
CA PRO A 301 -6.95 -3.28 18.86
C PRO A 301 -5.53 -2.83 18.47
N THR A 302 -5.27 -1.53 18.50
CA THR A 302 -3.92 -0.98 18.29
C THR A 302 -3.01 -1.34 19.48
N PRO A 303 -1.68 -1.47 19.26
CA PRO A 303 -0.74 -1.71 20.36
C PRO A 303 -0.75 -0.59 21.40
N ALA A 304 -0.27 -0.87 22.60
CA ALA A 304 -0.04 0.16 23.60
C ALA A 304 1.18 1.01 23.21
N LEU A 305 1.08 2.32 23.46
CA LEU A 305 2.20 3.25 23.32
C LEU A 305 3.13 3.10 24.52
N GLU A 306 4.44 3.17 24.31
CA GLU A 306 5.47 3.05 25.35
C GLU A 306 6.10 4.38 25.74
#